data_AF-A0A536VEG1-F1
#
_entry.id   AF-A0A536VEG1-F1
#
_cell.length_a   1.000
_cell.length_b   1.000
_cell.length_c   1.000
_cell.angle_alpha   90.00
_cell.angle_beta   90.00
_cell.angle_gamma   90.00
#
_symmetry.space_group_name_H-M   'P 1'
#
loop_
_entity.id
_entity.type
_entity.pdbx_description
1 polymer ?
#
loop_
_entity_poly.entity_id
_entity_poly.type
_entity_poly.pdbx_seq_one_letter_code
_entity_poly.pdbx_strand_id
1 'polypeptide(L)'
;MIVPMAGGGGHTALEFFSRKPRFADADMIETLRAVAMQIGQYQQRKQAEHTLRYVASHDSLTGLSNRPVLQRRLTQAIKRSNRHQKRLAVLFLDLDRF
;
A
#
# COMPACT_ATOMS: atom_id res chain seq x y z
N MET A 1 23.82 -7.90 -14.02
CA MET A 1 23.35 -6.85 -14.96
C MET A 1 22.29 -6.03 -14.26
N ILE A 2 22.32 -4.70 -14.39
CA ILE A 2 21.33 -3.81 -13.78
C ILE A 2 20.40 -3.31 -14.89
N VAL A 3 19.09 -3.39 -14.68
CA VAL A 3 18.07 -2.87 -15.60
C VAL A 3 17.23 -1.83 -14.87
N PRO A 4 17.16 -0.58 -15.35
CA PRO A 4 16.34 0.44 -14.70
C PRO A 4 14.87 0.08 -14.77
N MET A 5 14.14 0.29 -13.68
CA MET A 5 12.70 0.14 -13.62
C MET A 5 12.05 1.52 -13.62
N ALA A 6 11.17 1.76 -14.60
CA ALA A 6 10.30 2.93 -14.57
C ALA A 6 9.08 2.61 -13.71
N GLY A 7 9.00 3.17 -12.50
CA GLY A 7 7.85 2.98 -11.61
C GLY A 7 8.05 3.58 -10.22
N GLY A 8 7.22 4.58 -9.88
CA GLY A 8 7.33 5.35 -8.64
C GLY A 8 8.39 6.45 -8.74
N GLY A 9 8.17 7.60 -8.11
CA GLY A 9 9.00 8.81 -8.25
C GLY A 9 10.46 8.73 -7.76
N GLY A 10 11.05 7.53 -7.69
CA GLY A 10 12.45 7.29 -7.34
C GLY A 10 13.17 6.41 -8.37
N HIS A 11 14.50 6.43 -8.33
CA HIS A 11 15.35 5.63 -9.21
C HIS A 11 15.42 4.19 -8.68
N THR A 12 14.64 3.28 -9.25
CA THR A 12 14.68 1.85 -8.92
C THR A 12 15.27 1.03 -10.07
N ALA A 13 15.93 -0.07 -9.75
CA ALA A 13 16.53 -0.95 -10.74
C ALA A 13 16.40 -2.41 -10.31
N LEU A 14 16.33 -3.32 -11.29
CA LEU A 14 16.39 -4.76 -11.07
C LEU A 14 17.82 -5.24 -11.31
N GLU A 15 18.39 -5.95 -10.33
CA GLU A 15 19.71 -6.55 -10.45
C GLU A 15 19.60 -8.05 -10.75
N PHE A 16 20.22 -8.46 -11.85
CA PHE A 16 20.26 -9.84 -12.32
C PHE A 16 21.64 -10.45 -12.06
N PHE A 17 21.65 -11.55 -11.30
CA PHE A 17 22.84 -12.31 -10.95
C PHE A 17 22.88 -13.66 -11.68
N SER A 18 24.08 -14.09 -12.07
CA SER A 18 24.32 -15.40 -12.66
C SER A 18 25.57 -16.02 -12.03
N ARG A 19 25.56 -17.35 -11.82
CA ARG A 19 26.71 -18.10 -11.28
C ARG A 19 27.85 -18.30 -12.29
N LYS A 20 27.56 -18.09 -13.58
CA LYS A 20 28.56 -18.13 -14.67
C LYS A 20 28.58 -16.77 -15.37
N PRO A 21 29.75 -16.26 -15.81
CA PRO A 21 29.82 -15.06 -16.63
C PRO A 21 28.94 -15.22 -17.85
N ARG A 22 27.98 -14.31 -18.02
CA ARG A 22 27.12 -14.24 -19.20
C ARG A 22 27.20 -12.82 -19.74
N PHE A 23 27.55 -12.70 -21.01
CA PHE A 23 27.35 -11.48 -21.77
C PHE A 23 25.89 -11.45 -22.20
N ALA A 24 25.21 -10.33 -21.95
CA ALA A 24 23.83 -10.18 -22.37
C ALA A 24 23.81 -9.89 -23.87
N ASP A 25 23.20 -10.77 -24.64
CA ASP A 25 22.85 -10.50 -26.04
C ASP A 25 21.64 -9.56 -26.11
N ALA A 26 21.34 -9.05 -27.31
CA ALA A 26 20.27 -8.08 -27.51
C ALA A 26 18.90 -8.63 -27.08
N ASP A 27 18.62 -9.91 -27.37
CA ASP A 27 17.35 -10.57 -27.04
C ASP A 27 17.16 -10.71 -25.53
N MET A 28 18.22 -11.08 -24.80
CA MET A 28 18.22 -11.11 -23.34
C MET A 28 17.99 -9.70 -22.78
N ILE A 29 18.72 -8.69 -23.27
CA ILE A 29 18.56 -7.30 -22.78
C ILE A 29 17.11 -6.84 -22.96
N GLU A 30 16.50 -7.11 -24.12
CA GLU A 30 15.12 -6.71 -24.40
C GLU A 30 14.13 -7.47 -23.51
N THR A 31 14.35 -8.77 -23.30
CA THR A 31 13.53 -9.58 -22.40
C THR A 31 13.61 -9.06 -20.96
N LEU A 32 14.81 -8.77 -20.46
CA LEU A 32 15.01 -8.24 -19.11
C LEU A 32 14.38 -6.85 -18.96
N ARG A 33 14.42 -6.03 -20.02
CA ARG A 33 13.76 -4.72 -20.05
C ARG A 33 12.24 -4.86 -19.99
N ALA A 34 11.66 -5.79 -20.75
CA ALA A 34 10.22 -6.08 -20.70
C ALA A 34 9.77 -6.51 -19.29
N VAL A 35 10.55 -7.39 -18.63
CA VAL A 35 10.28 -7.81 -17.25
C VAL A 35 10.38 -6.62 -16.29
N ALA A 36 11.42 -5.80 -16.39
CA ALA A 36 11.61 -4.62 -15.55
C ALA A 36 10.44 -3.62 -15.69
N MET A 37 9.94 -3.40 -16.92
CA MET A 37 8.77 -2.56 -17.17
C MET A 37 7.49 -3.14 -16.53
N GLN A 38 7.24 -4.44 -16.68
CA GLN A 38 6.07 -5.08 -16.08
C GLN A 38 6.08 -5.00 -14.54
N ILE A 39 7.23 -5.20 -13.92
CA ILE A 39 7.39 -5.06 -12.46
C ILE A 39 7.12 -3.62 -12.04
N GLY A 40 7.70 -2.64 -12.74
CA GLY A 40 7.47 -1.21 -12.46
C GLY A 40 5.99 -0.82 -12.53
N GLN A 41 5.29 -1.26 -13.57
CA GLN A 41 3.85 -1.05 -13.73
C GLN A 41 3.04 -1.70 -12.61
N TYR A 42 3.37 -2.94 -12.23
CA TYR A 42 2.70 -3.62 -11.13
C TYR A 42 2.89 -2.88 -9.80
N GLN A 43 4.10 -2.43 -9.50
CA GLN A 43 4.40 -1.66 -8.29
C GLN A 43 3.63 -0.34 -8.25
N GLN A 44 3.61 0.40 -9.37
CA GLN A 44 2.85 1.65 -9.46
C GLN A 44 1.35 1.42 -9.21
N ARG A 45 0.77 0.39 -9.82
CA ARG A 45 -0.63 0.02 -9.59
C ARG A 45 -0.88 -0.34 -8.13
N LYS A 46 0.01 -1.13 -7.50
CA LYS A 46 -0.12 -1.51 -6.09
C LYS A 46 -0.01 -0.32 -5.15
N GLN A 47 0.88 0.63 -5.44
CA GLN A 47 0.99 1.85 -4.66
C GLN A 47 -0.28 2.70 -4.77
N ALA A 48 -0.83 2.86 -5.98
CA ALA A 48 -2.10 3.55 -6.18
C ALA A 48 -3.26 2.87 -5.45
N GLU A 49 -3.38 1.54 -5.53
CA GLU A 49 -4.35 0.76 -4.75
C GLU A 49 -4.19 0.99 -3.24
N HIS A 50 -2.95 1.00 -2.73
CA HIS A 50 -2.68 1.24 -1.31
C HIS A 50 -3.10 2.66 -0.89
N THR A 51 -2.73 3.67 -1.67
CA THR A 51 -3.14 5.07 -1.42
C THR A 51 -4.65 5.21 -1.45
N LEU A 52 -5.35 4.63 -2.43
CA LEU A 52 -6.81 4.64 -2.50
C LEU A 52 -7.44 3.98 -1.28
N ARG A 53 -6.93 2.82 -0.85
CA ARG A 53 -7.39 2.15 0.38
C ARG A 53 -7.13 2.99 1.62
N TYR A 54 -5.99 3.66 1.69
CA TYR A 54 -5.64 4.53 2.80
C TYR A 54 -6.62 5.70 2.90
N VAL A 55 -6.86 6.43 1.81
CA VAL A 55 -7.81 7.57 1.78
C VAL A 55 -9.25 7.10 2.00
N ALA A 56 -9.62 5.90 1.54
CA ALA A 56 -10.93 5.31 1.82
C ALA A 56 -11.12 4.93 3.31
N SER A 57 -10.04 4.83 4.10
CA SER A 57 -10.09 4.40 5.50
C SER A 57 -9.60 5.44 6.51
N HIS A 58 -8.91 6.48 6.07
CA HIS A 58 -8.31 7.51 6.91
C HIS A 58 -8.76 8.90 6.48
N ASP A 59 -8.87 9.79 7.44
CA ASP A 59 -9.04 11.22 7.22
C ASP A 59 -7.70 11.84 6.79
N SER A 60 -7.70 12.61 5.70
CA SER A 60 -6.47 13.14 5.11
C SER A 60 -5.81 14.25 5.92
N LEU A 61 -6.58 14.95 6.75
CA LEU A 61 -6.07 16.05 7.58
C LEU A 61 -5.35 15.51 8.83
N THR A 62 -5.91 14.47 9.46
CA THR A 62 -5.44 13.95 10.75
C THR A 62 -4.66 12.64 10.64
N GLY A 63 -4.79 11.90 9.54
CA GLY A 63 -4.24 10.56 9.39
C GLY A 63 -4.92 9.49 10.27
N LEU A 64 -5.98 9.86 11.00
CA LEU A 64 -6.78 8.95 11.83
C LEU A 64 -7.81 8.19 10.99
N SER A 65 -8.40 7.14 11.56
CA SER A 65 -9.51 6.42 10.90
C SER A 65 -10.70 7.36 10.64
N ASN A 66 -11.22 7.31 9.42
CA ASN A 66 -12.38 8.12 9.05
C ASN A 66 -13.70 7.57 9.63
N ARG A 67 -14.77 8.34 9.44
CA ARG A 67 -16.10 8.04 9.97
C ARG A 67 -16.64 6.64 9.55
N PRO A 68 -16.56 6.21 8.29
CA PRO A 68 -16.96 4.85 7.90
C PRO A 68 -16.21 3.74 8.65
N VAL A 69 -14.89 3.89 8.83
CA VAL A 69 -14.09 2.91 9.58
C VAL A 69 -14.48 2.88 11.05
N LEU A 70 -14.71 4.05 11.66
CA LEU A 70 -15.21 4.15 13.03
C LEU A 70 -16.56 3.43 13.20
N GLN A 71 -17.53 3.65 12.31
CA GLN A 71 -18.84 2.99 12.36
C GLN A 71 -18.73 1.46 12.29
N ARG A 72 -17.88 0.94 11.39
CA ARG A 72 -17.63 -0.50 11.29
C ARG A 72 -17.00 -1.05 12.56
N ARG A 73 -16.00 -0.37 13.11
CA ARG A 73 -15.33 -0.76 14.37
C ARG A 73 -16.29 -0.72 15.55
N LEU A 74 -17.14 0.31 15.64
CA LEU A 74 -18.15 0.43 16.70
C LEU A 74 -19.18 -0.71 16.61
N THR A 75 -19.65 -1.04 15.40
CA THR A 75 -20.56 -2.17 15.19
C THR A 75 -19.94 -3.50 15.67
N GLN A 76 -18.66 -3.73 15.36
CA GLN A 76 -17.92 -4.91 15.83
C GLN A 76 -17.74 -4.90 17.36
N ALA A 77 -17.42 -3.74 17.94
CA ALA A 77 -17.26 -3.58 19.38
C ALA A 77 -18.56 -3.88 20.14
N ILE A 78 -19.71 -3.38 19.67
CA ILE A 78 -21.03 -3.66 20.25
C ILE A 78 -21.33 -5.17 20.21
N LYS A 79 -21.16 -5.82 19.05
CA LYS A 79 -21.35 -7.28 18.92
C LYS A 79 -20.47 -8.06 19.89
N ARG A 80 -19.20 -7.66 20.03
CA ARG A 80 -18.26 -8.28 20.97
C ARG A 80 -18.67 -8.06 22.43
N SER A 81 -19.12 -6.85 22.78
CA SER A 81 -19.60 -6.51 24.11
C SER A 81 -20.77 -7.38 24.52
N ASN A 82 -21.77 -7.51 23.64
CA ASN A 82 -22.96 -8.34 23.86
C ASN A 82 -22.61 -9.81 24.03
N ARG A 83 -21.70 -10.34 23.20
CA ARG A 83 -21.29 -11.75 23.29
C ARG A 83 -20.56 -12.08 24.58
N HIS A 84 -19.74 -11.16 25.08
CA HIS A 84 -18.90 -11.40 26.26
C HIS A 84 -19.46 -10.77 27.54
N GLN A 85 -20.67 -10.20 27.50
CA GLN A 85 -21.31 -9.50 28.63
C GLN A 85 -20.40 -8.44 29.27
N LYS A 86 -19.61 -7.75 28.44
CA LYS A 86 -18.74 -6.66 28.88
C LYS A 86 -19.43 -5.31 28.65
N ARG A 87 -19.02 -4.30 29.41
CA ARG A 87 -19.42 -2.90 29.16
C ARG A 87 -18.56 -2.31 28.04
N LEU A 88 -19.17 -1.48 27.20
CA LEU A 88 -18.53 -0.67 26.18
C LEU A 88 -18.82 0.80 26.48
N ALA A 89 -17.82 1.66 26.35
CA ALA A 89 -17.95 3.11 26.45
C ALA A 89 -17.44 3.76 25.16
N VAL A 90 -18.03 4.90 24.80
CA VAL A 90 -17.59 5.75 23.68
C VAL A 90 -17.29 7.13 24.25
N LEU A 91 -16.10 7.64 23.96
CA LEU A 91 -15.70 9.01 24.27
C LEU A 91 -15.84 9.84 23.00
N PHE A 92 -16.58 10.94 23.09
CA PHE A 92 -16.66 11.94 22.04
C PHE A 92 -15.87 13.16 22.50
N LEU A 93 -14.89 13.57 21.72
CA LEU A 93 -14.06 14.74 21.96
C LEU A 93 -14.30 15.69 20.80
N ASP A 94 -14.73 16.90 21.12
CA ASP A 94 -14.80 18.02 20.19
C ASP A 94 -13.74 19.03 20.60
N LEU A 95 -13.02 19.56 19.63
CA LEU A 95 -11.97 20.55 19.87
C LEU A 95 -12.51 21.91 19.45
N ASP A 96 -12.93 22.70 20.43
CA ASP A 96 -13.41 24.06 20.19
C ASP A 96 -12.26 24.97 19.70
N ARG A 97 -12.56 25.85 18.73
CA ARG A 97 -11.65 26.82 18.07
C ARG A 97 -10.61 26.20 17.12
N PHE A 98 -11.09 25.46 16.11
CA PHE A 98 -10.33 25.07 14.93
C PHE A 98 -10.31 26.15 13.84
#